data_AF-A0A6L9SBQ3-F1
#
_entry.id   AF-A0A6L9SBQ3-F1
#
_cell.length_a   1.000
_cell.length_b   1.000
_cell.length_c   1.000
_cell.angle_alpha   90.00
_cell.angle_beta   90.00
_cell.angle_gamma   90.00
#
_symmetry.space_group_name_H-M   'P 1'
#
loop_
_entity.id
_entity.type
_entity.pdbx_description
1 polymer ?
#
loop_
_entity_poly.entity_id
_entity_poly.type
_entity_poly.pdbx_seq_one_letter_code
_entity_poly.pdbx_strand_id
1 'polypeptide(L)'
;MGLFDRVKDLFSGDSGETPPDLPLDVDTRRAQLDELENALRDLARAMAGDEERMSNPGWRGRVEDLRFAANEAGRLAHEGFDRAALHDIAAEVRPLYGPGEPPPEYAPYAEQHGRVIRAAAAVRAPLQSESGTQP
;
A
#
# COMPACT_ATOMS: atom_id res chain seq x y z
N MET A 1 -28.04 6.66 46.79
CA MET A 1 -26.95 6.24 45.87
C MET A 1 -27.60 5.47 44.74
N GLY A 2 -27.82 6.14 43.63
CA GLY A 2 -28.80 5.74 42.61
C GLY A 2 -28.22 4.82 41.55
N LEU A 3 -29.11 4.06 40.91
CA LEU A 3 -28.84 3.22 39.74
C LEU A 3 -28.07 3.97 38.62
N PHE A 4 -28.26 5.29 38.54
CA PHE A 4 -27.57 6.17 37.59
C PHE A 4 -26.06 6.28 37.82
N ASP A 5 -25.57 6.19 39.06
CA ASP A 5 -24.11 6.15 39.32
C ASP A 5 -23.49 4.85 38.81
N ARG A 6 -24.21 3.73 38.94
CA ARG A 6 -23.77 2.41 38.45
C ARG A 6 -23.70 2.33 36.92
N VAL A 7 -24.60 3.01 36.23
CA VAL A 7 -24.60 3.09 34.77
C VAL A 7 -23.47 4.01 34.29
N LYS A 8 -23.19 5.11 35.00
CA LYS A 8 -22.07 6.00 34.68
C LYS A 8 -20.71 5.31 34.86
N ASP A 9 -20.55 4.49 35.89
CA ASP A 9 -19.33 3.69 36.08
C ASP A 9 -19.18 2.58 35.02
N LEU A 10 -20.29 2.03 34.52
CA LEU A 10 -20.25 1.05 33.41
C LEU A 10 -19.82 1.67 32.07
N PHE A 11 -20.16 2.94 31.83
CA PHE A 11 -19.73 3.68 30.64
C PHE A 11 -18.37 4.38 30.81
N SER A 12 -17.89 4.52 32.05
CA SER A 12 -16.55 5.05 32.34
C SER A 12 -15.51 3.93 32.52
N GLY A 13 -15.94 2.67 32.43
CA GLY A 13 -15.16 1.46 32.67
C GLY A 13 -14.54 0.83 31.42
N ASP A 14 -14.19 1.63 30.42
CA ASP A 14 -13.20 1.22 29.43
C ASP A 14 -11.95 2.07 29.67
N SER A 15 -11.04 1.55 30.49
CA SER A 15 -9.61 1.87 30.37
C SER A 15 -9.09 1.20 29.08
N GLY A 16 -9.76 1.48 27.97
CA GLY A 16 -9.24 1.29 26.63
C GLY A 16 -8.20 2.39 26.44
N GLU A 17 -7.06 2.19 27.11
CA GLU A 17 -5.83 2.89 26.78
C GLU A 17 -5.62 2.57 25.30
N THR A 18 -6.09 3.49 24.44
CA THR A 18 -5.80 3.41 23.01
C THR A 18 -4.29 3.34 22.97
N PRO A 19 -3.69 2.24 22.46
CA PRO A 19 -2.24 2.11 22.46
C PRO A 19 -1.70 3.42 21.88
N PRO A 20 -0.73 4.07 22.56
CA PRO A 20 -0.21 5.33 22.06
C PRO A 20 0.22 5.10 20.62
N ASP A 21 -0.30 5.92 19.70
CA ASP A 21 0.03 5.80 18.27
C ASP A 21 1.55 6.02 18.17
N LEU A 22 2.27 4.90 18.07
CA LEU A 22 3.72 4.92 18.07
C LEU A 22 4.17 5.67 16.82
N PRO A 23 5.27 6.43 16.90
CA PRO A 23 5.81 7.09 15.74
C PRO A 23 6.08 6.09 14.62
N LEU A 24 5.79 6.50 13.38
CA LEU A 24 6.06 5.68 12.20
C LEU A 24 7.53 5.27 12.13
N ASP A 25 7.76 4.05 11.66
CA ASP A 25 9.10 3.56 11.38
C ASP A 25 9.58 4.14 10.03
N VAL A 26 10.00 5.41 10.05
CA VAL A 26 10.25 6.19 8.84
C VAL A 26 11.25 5.51 7.91
N ASP A 27 12.32 4.94 8.44
CA ASP A 27 13.35 4.30 7.62
C ASP A 27 12.83 3.02 6.96
N THR A 28 12.08 2.19 7.70
CA THR A 28 11.45 1.00 7.12
C THR A 28 10.40 1.37 6.08
N ARG A 29 9.56 2.37 6.37
CA ARG A 29 8.52 2.83 5.44
C ARG A 29 9.11 3.44 4.17
N ARG A 30 10.22 4.18 4.25
CA ARG A 30 10.96 4.65 3.07
C ARG A 30 11.44 3.48 2.21
N ALA A 31 12.08 2.48 2.80
CA ALA A 31 12.53 1.30 2.05
C ALA A 31 11.36 0.55 1.38
N GLN A 32 10.20 0.48 2.04
CA GLN A 32 8.99 -0.10 1.45
C GLN A 32 8.43 0.72 0.27
N LEU A 33 8.45 2.06 0.38
CA LEU A 33 8.05 2.95 -0.72
C LEU A 33 9.03 2.87 -1.90
N ASP A 34 10.33 2.81 -1.64
CA ASP A 34 11.36 2.62 -2.68
C ASP A 34 11.14 1.29 -3.42
N GLU A 35 10.82 0.21 -2.69
CA GLU A 35 10.51 -1.09 -3.31
C GLU A 35 9.22 -1.03 -4.13
N LEU A 36 8.19 -0.31 -3.65
CA LEU A 36 6.96 -0.10 -4.40
C LEU A 36 7.19 0.69 -5.69
N GLU A 37 7.96 1.78 -5.62
CA GLU A 37 8.36 2.57 -6.79
C GLU A 37 9.07 1.69 -7.82
N ASN A 38 10.07 0.93 -7.40
CA ASN A 38 10.84 0.06 -8.29
C ASN A 38 9.97 -1.03 -8.92
N ALA A 39 9.11 -1.69 -8.15
CA ALA A 39 8.21 -2.72 -8.65
C ALA A 39 7.22 -2.16 -9.70
N LEU A 40 6.66 -0.97 -9.44
CA LEU A 40 5.75 -0.29 -10.36
C LEU A 40 6.45 0.12 -11.66
N ARG A 41 7.67 0.67 -11.56
CA ARG A 41 8.49 1.03 -12.74
C ARG A 41 8.85 -0.20 -13.57
N ASP A 42 9.25 -1.29 -12.94
CA ASP A 42 9.59 -2.52 -13.63
C ASP A 42 8.38 -3.11 -14.37
N LEU A 43 7.20 -3.13 -13.73
CA LEU A 43 5.97 -3.57 -14.38
C LEU A 43 5.58 -2.65 -15.54
N ALA A 44 5.58 -1.34 -15.32
CA ALA A 44 5.25 -0.38 -16.37
C ALA A 44 6.21 -0.48 -17.56
N ARG A 45 7.50 -0.71 -17.30
CA ARG A 45 8.52 -0.94 -18.35
C ARG A 45 8.25 -2.23 -19.12
N ALA A 46 7.96 -3.33 -18.42
CA ALA A 46 7.65 -4.60 -19.05
C ALA A 46 6.43 -4.47 -19.97
N MET A 47 5.36 -3.84 -19.49
CA MET A 47 4.14 -3.61 -20.27
C MET A 47 4.35 -2.65 -21.45
N ALA A 48 5.17 -1.61 -21.28
CA ALA A 48 5.47 -0.67 -22.35
C ALA A 48 6.35 -1.29 -23.46
N GLY A 49 7.06 -2.38 -23.16
CA GLY A 49 7.85 -3.12 -24.15
C GLY A 49 7.02 -3.90 -25.17
N ASP A 50 5.73 -4.09 -24.93
CA ASP A 50 4.78 -4.68 -25.89
C ASP A 50 4.24 -3.58 -26.83
N GLU A 51 5.04 -3.24 -27.86
CA GLU A 51 4.75 -2.14 -28.78
C GLU A 51 3.41 -2.27 -29.50
N GLU A 52 3.00 -3.51 -29.82
CA GLU A 52 1.71 -3.77 -30.47
C GLU A 52 0.55 -3.36 -29.56
N ARG A 53 0.60 -3.76 -28.28
CA ARG A 53 -0.43 -3.37 -27.29
C ARG A 53 -0.39 -1.89 -26.95
N MET A 54 0.75 -1.21 -27.08
CA MET A 54 0.83 0.24 -26.87
C MET A 54 0.00 1.06 -27.86
N SER A 55 -0.46 0.46 -28.97
CA SER A 55 -1.47 1.07 -29.85
C SER A 55 -2.87 1.15 -29.19
N ASN A 56 -3.19 0.25 -28.26
CA ASN A 56 -4.45 0.23 -27.53
C ASN A 56 -4.48 1.33 -26.44
N PRO A 57 -5.45 2.28 -26.50
CA PRO A 57 -5.53 3.37 -25.52
C PRO A 57 -5.72 2.89 -24.07
N GLY A 58 -6.44 1.79 -23.86
CA GLY A 58 -6.66 1.21 -22.52
C GLY A 58 -5.39 0.61 -21.94
N TRP A 59 -4.59 -0.07 -22.76
CA TRP A 59 -3.28 -0.58 -22.35
C TRP A 59 -2.33 0.55 -21.97
N ARG A 60 -2.25 1.58 -22.83
CA ARG A 60 -1.44 2.77 -22.59
C ARG A 60 -1.87 3.48 -21.30
N GLY A 61 -3.18 3.63 -21.08
CA GLY A 61 -3.72 4.20 -19.85
C GLY A 61 -3.23 3.46 -18.60
N ARG A 62 -3.28 2.12 -18.60
CA ARG A 62 -2.77 1.34 -17.46
C ARG A 62 -1.26 1.51 -17.24
N VAL A 63 -0.47 1.61 -18.30
CA VAL A 63 0.97 1.86 -18.17
C VAL A 63 1.22 3.24 -17.54
N GLU A 64 0.46 4.26 -17.94
CA GLU A 64 0.56 5.59 -17.33
C GLU A 64 0.10 5.61 -15.87
N ASP A 65 -0.97 4.89 -15.52
CA ASP A 65 -1.43 4.76 -14.13
C ASP A 65 -0.33 4.16 -13.23
N LEU A 66 0.37 3.13 -13.72
CA LEU A 66 1.50 2.52 -13.00
C LEU A 66 2.68 3.50 -12.83
N ARG A 67 2.98 4.29 -13.87
CA ARG A 67 4.04 5.31 -13.81
C ARG A 67 3.68 6.43 -12.83
N PHE A 68 2.42 6.84 -12.82
CA PHE A 68 1.92 7.85 -11.89
C PHE A 68 2.07 7.36 -10.44
N ALA A 69 1.58 6.15 -10.13
CA ALA A 69 1.74 5.56 -8.81
C ALA A 69 3.22 5.39 -8.39
N ALA A 70 4.10 5.04 -9.34
CA ALA A 70 5.53 4.93 -9.05
C ALA A 70 6.15 6.28 -8.66
N ASN A 71 5.80 7.34 -9.40
CA ASN A 71 6.29 8.69 -9.09
C ASN A 71 5.78 9.19 -7.75
N GLU A 72 4.53 8.88 -7.40
CA GLU A 72 3.96 9.24 -6.10
C GLU A 72 4.65 8.48 -4.95
N ALA A 73 4.90 7.18 -5.11
CA ALA A 73 5.67 6.41 -4.13
C ALA A 73 7.07 7.00 -3.88
N GLY A 74 7.80 7.34 -4.96
CA GLY A 74 9.11 7.98 -4.86
C GLY A 74 9.06 9.38 -4.25
N ARG A 75 8.02 10.16 -4.57
CA ARG A 75 7.78 11.48 -3.97
C ARG A 75 7.59 11.36 -2.46
N LEU A 76 6.74 10.44 -2.01
CA LEU A 76 6.52 10.19 -0.58
C LEU A 76 7.81 9.78 0.12
N ALA A 77 8.59 8.85 -0.46
CA ALA A 77 9.86 8.41 0.12
C ALA A 77 10.85 9.57 0.35
N HIS A 78 10.90 10.51 -0.59
CA HIS A 78 11.82 11.66 -0.57
C HIS A 78 11.32 12.84 0.29
N GLU A 79 10.06 13.25 0.12
CA GLU A 79 9.49 14.47 0.71
C GLU A 79 8.89 14.23 2.10
N GLY A 80 8.62 12.96 2.46
CA GLY A 80 7.98 12.56 3.70
C GLY A 80 6.53 12.11 3.51
N PHE A 81 6.03 11.40 4.51
CA PHE A 81 4.70 10.79 4.53
C PHE A 81 4.15 10.71 5.95
N ASP A 82 2.83 10.62 6.05
CA ASP A 82 2.12 10.19 7.24
C ASP A 82 1.45 8.83 7.00
N ARG A 83 0.76 8.32 8.03
CA ARG A 83 0.11 7.00 7.96
C ARG A 83 -1.01 6.98 6.92
N ALA A 84 -1.73 8.09 6.75
CA ALA A 84 -2.82 8.20 5.77
C ALA A 84 -2.26 8.09 4.35
N ALA A 85 -1.19 8.83 4.05
CA ALA A 85 -0.52 8.79 2.76
C ALA A 85 -0.04 7.37 2.38
N LEU A 86 0.46 6.59 3.34
CA LEU A 86 0.84 5.19 3.12
C LEU A 86 -0.36 4.30 2.77
N HIS A 87 -1.50 4.51 3.42
CA HIS A 87 -2.73 3.77 3.11
C HIS A 87 -3.32 4.18 1.75
N ASP A 88 -3.29 5.47 1.43
CA ASP A 88 -3.81 6.02 0.19
C ASP A 88 -3.01 5.47 -1.01
N ILE A 89 -1.68 5.57 -0.99
CA ILE A 89 -0.86 5.05 -2.10
C ILE A 89 -1.03 3.54 -2.27
N ALA A 90 -1.12 2.77 -1.19
CA ALA A 90 -1.35 1.32 -1.27
C ALA A 90 -2.75 0.98 -1.83
N ALA A 91 -3.75 1.85 -1.65
CA ALA A 91 -5.10 1.68 -2.19
C ALA A 91 -5.20 2.15 -3.65
N GLU A 92 -4.40 3.13 -4.07
CA GLU A 92 -4.34 3.63 -5.43
C GLU A 92 -3.70 2.64 -6.42
N VAL A 93 -2.81 1.77 -5.94
CA VAL A 93 -2.18 0.72 -6.76
C VAL A 93 -3.26 -0.25 -7.27
N ARG A 94 -3.58 -0.14 -8.56
CA ARG A 94 -4.55 -1.02 -9.24
C ARG A 94 -3.86 -2.27 -9.81
N PRO A 95 -4.22 -3.48 -9.36
CA PRO A 95 -3.73 -4.72 -9.96
C PRO A 95 -4.08 -4.82 -11.44
N LEU A 96 -3.23 -5.47 -12.23
CA LEU A 96 -3.54 -5.78 -13.63
C LEU A 96 -4.64 -6.82 -13.75
N TYR A 97 -4.65 -7.76 -12.79
CA TYR A 97 -5.66 -8.80 -12.64
C TYR A 97 -5.82 -9.13 -11.15
N GLY A 98 -6.95 -9.74 -10.81
CA GLY A 98 -7.26 -10.13 -9.44
C GLY A 98 -6.36 -11.25 -8.90
N PRO A 99 -6.55 -11.66 -7.64
CA PRO A 99 -5.83 -12.81 -7.09
C PRO A 99 -6.15 -14.09 -7.87
N GLY A 100 -5.15 -14.97 -8.00
CA GLY A 100 -5.29 -16.28 -8.67
C GLY A 100 -4.39 -16.43 -9.89
N GLU A 101 -4.79 -17.32 -10.79
CA GLU A 101 -4.05 -17.60 -12.02
C GLU A 101 -4.10 -16.38 -12.97
N PRO A 102 -2.95 -15.95 -13.51
CA PRO A 102 -2.92 -14.84 -14.47
C PRO A 102 -3.72 -15.20 -15.73
N PRO A 103 -4.59 -14.30 -16.24
CA PRO A 103 -5.15 -14.47 -17.57
C PRO A 103 -4.03 -14.62 -18.62
N PRO A 104 -4.22 -15.41 -19.69
CA PRO A 104 -3.16 -15.70 -20.66
C PRO A 104 -2.48 -14.46 -21.24
N GLU A 105 -3.25 -13.39 -21.45
CA GLU A 105 -2.75 -12.12 -21.95
C GLU A 105 -1.83 -11.38 -20.96
N TYR A 106 -1.91 -11.69 -19.66
CA TYR A 106 -1.06 -11.09 -18.62
C TYR A 106 0.01 -12.04 -18.08
N ALA A 107 0.01 -13.31 -18.49
CA ALA A 107 1.00 -14.30 -18.06
C ALA A 107 2.47 -13.82 -18.18
N PRO A 108 2.88 -13.08 -19.23
CA PRO A 108 4.24 -12.55 -19.34
C PRO A 108 4.64 -11.56 -18.23
N TYR A 109 3.67 -10.97 -17.53
CA TYR A 109 3.88 -9.92 -16.51
C TYR A 109 3.64 -10.43 -15.09
N ALA A 110 3.41 -11.74 -14.92
CA ALA A 110 2.94 -12.30 -13.66
C ALA A 110 3.92 -12.08 -12.49
N GLU A 111 5.22 -12.15 -12.79
CA GLU A 111 6.28 -11.93 -11.79
C GLU A 111 6.31 -10.49 -11.30
N GLN A 112 6.36 -9.52 -12.23
CA GLN A 112 6.39 -8.09 -11.93
C GLN A 112 5.09 -7.66 -11.24
N HIS A 113 3.94 -8.16 -11.69
CA HIS A 113 2.66 -7.95 -11.03
C HIS A 113 2.67 -8.47 -9.60
N GLY A 114 3.13 -9.71 -9.38
CA GLY A 114 3.25 -10.29 -8.05
C GLY A 114 4.15 -9.48 -7.12
N ARG A 115 5.22 -8.87 -7.64
CA ARG A 115 6.10 -7.98 -6.88
C ARG A 115 5.37 -6.70 -6.44
N VAL A 116 4.63 -6.04 -7.33
CA VAL A 116 3.81 -4.86 -7.01
C VAL A 116 2.80 -5.18 -5.90
N ILE A 117 2.08 -6.29 -6.01
CA ILE A 117 1.09 -6.69 -4.99
C ILE A 117 1.74 -6.91 -3.63
N ARG A 118 2.90 -7.57 -3.58
CA ARG A 118 3.64 -7.76 -2.32
C ARG A 118 4.14 -6.44 -1.74
N ALA A 119 4.68 -5.55 -2.56
CA ALA A 119 5.17 -4.24 -2.13
C ALA A 119 4.04 -3.37 -1.58
N ALA A 120 2.91 -3.27 -2.29
CA ALA A 120 1.74 -2.52 -1.83
C ALA A 120 1.16 -3.11 -0.52
N ALA A 121 1.13 -4.43 -0.40
CA ALA A 121 0.71 -5.09 0.84
C ALA A 121 1.66 -4.80 2.01
N ALA A 122 2.97 -4.72 1.76
CA ALA A 122 3.97 -4.39 2.79
C ALA A 122 3.82 -2.95 3.29
N VAL A 123 3.58 -1.99 2.39
CA VAL A 123 3.29 -0.59 2.75
C VAL A 123 2.02 -0.51 3.62
N ARG A 124 0.98 -1.28 3.30
CA ARG A 124 -0.28 -1.29 4.07
C ARG A 124 -0.18 -2.04 5.40
N ALA A 125 0.72 -3.02 5.50
CA ALA A 125 0.78 -3.89 6.67
C ALA A 125 1.19 -3.12 7.93
N PRO A 126 0.63 -3.47 9.10
CA PRO A 126 1.12 -2.94 10.37
C PRO A 126 2.55 -3.43 10.62
N LEU A 127 3.43 -2.54 11.08
CA LEU A 127 4.76 -2.90 11.55
C LEU A 127 4.73 -3.13 13.06
N GLN A 128 5.49 -4.11 13.55
CA GLN A 128 5.58 -4.38 14.98
C GLN A 128 6.16 -3.18 15.75
N SER A 129 7.13 -2.48 15.15
CA SER A 129 7.70 -1.23 15.68
C SER A 129 6.68 -0.11 15.83
N GLU A 130 5.55 -0.18 15.12
CA GLU A 130 4.47 0.81 15.15
C GLU A 130 3.25 0.34 15.97
N SER A 131 3.24 -0.91 16.48
CA SER A 131 2.03 -1.54 17.02
C SER A 131 1.98 -1.66 18.56
N GLY A 132 3.00 -1.22 19.29
CA GLY A 132 3.01 -1.26 20.76
C GLY A 132 3.07 -2.67 21.38
N THR A 133 2.90 -3.72 20.58
CA THR A 133 2.99 -5.12 20.99
C THR A 133 4.46 -5.51 21.18
N GLN A 134 4.95 -5.43 22.42
CA GLN A 134 6.17 -6.14 22.82
C GLN A 134 5.95 -7.66 22.76
N PRO A 135 6.99 -8.46 22.43
CA PRO A 135 6.91 -9.92 22.40
C PRO A 135 6.60 -10.54 23.76
#